data_AF-A0AAP0RKV0-F1
#
_entry.id   AF-A0AAP0RKV0-F1
#
_cell.length_a   1.000
_cell.length_b   1.000
_cell.length_c   1.000
_cell.angle_alpha   90.00
_cell.angle_beta   90.00
_cell.angle_gamma   90.00
#
_symmetry.space_group_name_H-M   'P 1'
#
loop_
_entity.id
_entity.type
_entity.pdbx_description
1 polymer ?
#
loop_
_entity_poly.entity_id
_entity_poly.type
_entity_poly.pdbx_seq_one_letter_code
_entity_poly.pdbx_strand_id
1 'polypeptide(L)' 'MGNVRDRHVVLPPEVAKLLPKNRLLSESEWRAIGVQQSRGWVHYAIHRPEPHIMLFRRPLNYQQQQENQAQQNILAK' A
#
# COMPACT_ATOMS: atom_id res chain seq x y z
N MET A 1 15.98 -11.21 -5.41
CA MET A 1 14.89 -10.64 -4.60
C MET A 1 14.82 -9.15 -4.91
N GLY A 2 13.68 -8.62 -5.35
CA GLY A 2 13.56 -7.21 -5.69
C GLY A 2 13.67 -6.33 -4.44
N ASN A 3 14.40 -5.23 -4.53
CA ASN A 3 14.52 -4.28 -3.43
C ASN A 3 13.19 -3.54 -3.21
N VAL A 4 12.71 -3.53 -1.97
CA VAL A 4 11.47 -2.84 -1.55
C VAL A 4 11.79 -1.72 -0.56
N ARG A 5 10.92 -0.70 -0.49
CA ARG A 5 10.87 0.26 0.60
C ARG A 5 9.75 -0.12 1.54
N ASP A 6 10.03 -0.10 2.84
CA ASP A 6 9.05 -0.30 3.90
C ASP A 6 8.67 1.02 4.55
N ARG A 7 7.42 1.12 5.01
CA ARG A 7 6.89 2.25 5.76
C ARG A 7 5.78 1.77 6.68
N HIS A 8 5.69 2.37 7.86
CA HIS A 8 4.53 2.22 8.73
C HIS A 8 3.75 3.53 8.80
N VAL A 9 2.43 3.43 9.01
CA VAL A 9 1.55 4.55 9.31
C VAL A 9 0.85 4.23 10.62
N VAL A 10 0.89 5.17 11.56
CA VAL A 10 0.16 5.08 12.83
C VAL A 10 -1.19 5.79 12.64
N LEU A 11 -2.27 5.04 12.81
CA LEU A 11 -3.63 5.58 12.71
C LEU A 11 -4.10 6.14 14.04
N PRO A 12 -4.94 7.18 14.03
CA PRO A 12 -5.71 7.58 15.20
C PRO A 12 -6.59 6.42 15.71
N PRO A 13 -6.81 6.28 17.03
CA PRO A 13 -7.56 5.17 17.62
C PRO A 13 -8.97 4.99 17.05
N GLU A 14 -9.67 6.08 16.75
CA GLU A 14 -11.01 6.08 16.18
C GLU A 14 -11.06 5.50 14.76
N VAL A 15 -10.02 5.75 13.95
CA VAL A 15 -9.90 5.17 12.61
C VAL A 15 -9.48 3.71 12.68
N ALA A 16 -8.55 3.37 13.57
CA ALA A 16 -8.07 2.00 13.75
C ALA A 16 -9.19 1.01 14.10
N LYS A 17 -10.20 1.45 14.86
CA LYS A 17 -11.38 0.63 15.21
C LYS A 17 -12.25 0.25 14.01
N LEU A 18 -12.16 1.00 12.91
CA LEU A 18 -12.92 0.74 11.68
C LEU A 18 -12.22 -0.28 10.76
N LEU A 19 -10.97 -0.65 11.04
CA LEU A 19 -10.22 -1.58 10.20
C LEU A 19 -10.80 -3.00 10.26
N PRO A 20 -10.84 -3.72 9.12
CA PRO A 20 -11.14 -5.14 9.14
C PRO A 20 -10.01 -5.92 9.82
N LYS A 21 -10.36 -6.84 10.73
CA LYS A 21 -9.38 -7.57 11.57
C LYS A 21 -8.59 -8.65 10.83
N ASN A 22 -9.14 -9.20 9.75
CA ASN A 22 -8.63 -10.42 9.10
C ASN A 22 -8.26 -10.22 7.63
N ARG A 23 -8.13 -8.98 7.18
CA ARG A 23 -7.94 -8.67 5.76
C ARG A 23 -7.06 -7.44 5.55
N LEU A 24 -6.20 -7.50 4.54
CA LEU A 24 -5.44 -6.36 4.04
C LEU A 24 -6.32 -5.43 3.21
N LEU A 25 -6.00 -4.15 3.25
CA LEU A 25 -6.71 -3.11 2.51
C LEU A 25 -6.07 -2.86 1.15
N SER A 26 -6.90 -2.77 0.11
CA SER A 26 -6.49 -2.27 -1.20
C SER A 26 -6.15 -0.78 -1.17
N GLU A 27 -5.49 -0.28 -2.21
CA GLU A 27 -5.14 1.15 -2.32
C GLU A 27 -6.33 2.08 -2.14
N SER A 28 -7.46 1.77 -2.79
CA SER A 28 -8.67 2.57 -2.66
C SER A 28 -9.22 2.58 -1.23
N GLU A 29 -9.16 1.45 -0.53
CA GLU A 29 -9.74 1.32 0.82
C GLU A 29 -8.91 2.04 1.88
N TRP A 30 -7.58 1.90 1.87
CA TRP A 30 -6.78 2.64 2.86
C TRP A 30 -6.76 4.15 2.57
N ARG A 31 -6.93 4.56 1.30
CA ARG A 31 -7.13 5.98 0.96
C ARG A 31 -8.47 6.50 1.46
N ALA A 32 -9.52 5.69 1.41
CA ALA A 32 -10.85 6.07 1.88
C ALA A 32 -10.90 6.36 3.39
N ILE A 33 -10.03 5.74 4.19
CA ILE A 33 -9.87 6.03 5.62
C ILE A 33 -8.87 7.16 5.92
N GLY A 34 -8.42 7.88 4.88
CA GLY A 34 -7.60 9.09 5.02
C GLY A 34 -6.08 8.86 5.02
N VAL A 35 -5.59 7.63 4.81
CA VAL A 35 -4.14 7.43 4.64
C VAL A 35 -3.69 8.04 3.32
N GLN A 36 -2.69 8.93 3.37
CA GLN A 36 -2.16 9.63 2.19
C GLN A 36 -0.71 9.25 1.94
N GLN A 37 -0.44 8.66 0.78
CA GLN A 37 0.90 8.32 0.31
C GLN A 37 0.99 8.48 -1.21
N SER A 38 2.21 8.45 -1.76
CA SER A 38 2.42 8.32 -3.21
C SER A 38 1.83 7.00 -3.73
N ARG A 39 1.76 6.82 -5.05
CA ARG A 39 1.24 5.58 -5.65
C ARG A 39 2.16 4.39 -5.41
N GLY A 40 1.59 3.19 -5.47
CA GLY A 40 2.33 1.92 -5.46
C GLY A 40 2.61 1.33 -4.08
N TRP A 41 2.17 1.97 -3.00
CA TRP A 41 2.26 1.38 -1.66
C TRP A 41 1.19 0.32 -1.45
N VAL A 42 1.62 -0.85 -0.97
CA VAL A 42 0.76 -2.00 -0.70
C VAL A 42 0.73 -2.28 0.79
N HIS A 43 -0.46 -2.28 1.40
CA HIS A 43 -0.66 -2.78 2.76
C HIS A 43 -0.44 -4.30 2.74
N TYR A 44 0.68 -4.77 3.31
CA TYR A 44 1.13 -6.14 3.09
C TYR A 44 1.02 -7.06 4.31
N ALA A 45 0.87 -6.49 5.51
CA ALA A 45 0.76 -7.25 6.74
C ALA A 45 -0.04 -6.48 7.79
N ILE A 46 -0.79 -7.24 8.61
CA ILE A 46 -1.50 -6.72 9.77
C ILE A 46 -0.61 -6.91 11.00
N HIS A 47 -0.25 -5.82 11.66
CA HIS A 47 0.49 -5.87 12.91
C HIS A 47 -0.46 -6.20 14.08
N ARG A 48 -0.55 -7.49 14.44
CA ARG A 48 -1.51 -7.96 15.45
C ARG A 48 -1.33 -7.36 16.85
N PRO A 49 -0.09 -7.16 17.36
CA PRO A 49 0.12 -6.54 18.67
C PRO A 49 -0.40 -5.11 18.74
N GLU A 50 -0.22 -4.32 17.68
CA GLU A 50 -0.65 -2.92 17.62
C GLU A 50 -1.43 -2.66 16.32
N PRO A 51 -2.74 -2.98 16.28
CA PRO A 51 -3.55 -2.94 15.05
C PRO A 51 -3.73 -1.55 14.43
N HIS A 52 -3.40 -0.49 15.18
CA HIS A 52 -3.41 0.88 14.71
C HIS A 52 -2.17 1.21 13.87
N ILE A 53 -1.17 0.32 13.80
CA ILE A 53 -0.02 0.44 12.92
C ILE A 53 -0.29 -0.31 11.61
N MET A 54 -0.33 0.42 10.50
CA MET A 54 -0.44 -0.13 9.16
C MET A 54 0.94 -0.31 8.52
N LEU A 55 1.21 -1.49 7.96
CA LEU A 55 2.49 -1.83 7.34
C LEU A 55 2.39 -1.79 5.81
N PHE A 56 3.20 -0.95 5.18
CA PHE A 56 3.23 -0.77 3.73
C PHE A 56 4.59 -1.12 3.15
N ARG A 57 4.57 -1.66 1.93
CA ARG A 57 5.76 -1.88 1.11
C ARG A 57 5.56 -1.37 -0.31
N ARG A 58 6.64 -0.93 -0.96
CA ARG A 58 6.64 -0.52 -2.37
C ARG A 58 7.93 -0.95 -3.07
N PRO A 59 7.88 -1.50 -4.29
CA PRO A 59 9.08 -1.75 -5.10
C PRO A 59 9.90 -0.47 -5.35
N LEU A 60 11.24 -0.55 -5.30
CA LEU A 60 12.08 0.62 -5.61
C LEU A 60 11.91 1.10 -7.05
N ASN A 61 11.71 0.18 -7.98
CA ASN A 61 11.57 0.42 -9.41
C ASN A 61 10.10 0.62 -9.84
N TYR A 62 9.20 0.99 -8.92
CA TYR A 62 7.77 1.12 -9.21
C TYR A 62 7.46 2.04 -10.41
N GLN A 63 8.12 3.20 -10.50
CA GLN A 63 7.91 4.14 -11.61
C GLN A 63 8.32 3.52 -12.96
N GLN A 64 9.52 2.95 -13.02
CA GLN A 64 10.03 2.28 -14.21
C GLN A 64 9.14 1.10 -14.62
N GLN A 65 8.59 0.35 -13.66
CA GLN A 65 7.63 -0.72 -13.95
C GLN A 65 6.34 -0.19 -14.58
N GLN A 66 5.81 0.93 -14.08
CA GLN A 66 4.63 1.56 -14.69
C GLN A 66 4.89 2.05 -16.11
N GLU A 67 6.04 2.68 -16.35
CA GLU A 67 6.43 3.18 -17.68
C GLU A 67 6.58 2.02 -18.67
N ASN A 68 7.27 0.95 -18.27
CA ASN A 68 7.46 -0.23 -19.11
C ASN A 68 6.11 -0.90 -19.44
N GLN A 69 5.20 -1.01 -18.46
CA GLN A 69 3.85 -1.56 -18.68
C GLN A 69 3.03 -0.67 -19.62
N ALA A 70 3.11 0.65 -19.46
CA ALA A 70 2.41 1.58 -20.33
C ALA A 70 2.92 1.49 -21.78
N GLN A 71 4.24 1.45 -21.97
CA GLN A 71 4.86 1.28 -23.29
C GLN A 71 4.46 -0.05 -23.95
N GLN A 72 4.50 -1.16 -23.19
CA GLN A 72 4.06 -2.47 -23.69
C GLN A 72 2.59 -2.45 -24.11
N ASN A 73 1.71 -1.83 -23.32
CA ASN A 73 0.28 -1.72 -23.65
C ASN A 73 0.00 -0.82 -24.87
N ILE A 74 0.91 0.10 -25.20
CA ILE A 74 0.82 0.92 -26.41
C ILE A 74 1.28 0.10 -27.62
N LEU A 75 2.38 -0.65 -27.51
CA LEU A 75 2.93 -1.46 -28.60
C LEU A 75 2.08 -2.70 -28.93
N ALA A 76 1.34 -3.21 -27.95
CA ALA A 76 0.44 -4.36 -28.12
C ALA A 76 -0.92 -4.00 -28.75
N LYS A 77 -1.12 -2.74 -29.16
CA LYS A 77 -2.29 -2.24 -29.88
C LYS A 77 -1.94 -1.92 -31.32
#